data_AF-A0A7Z1MHR3-F1
#
_entry.id   AF-A0A7Z1MHR3-F1
#
_cell.length_a   1.000
_cell.length_b   1.000
_cell.length_c   1.000
_cell.angle_alpha   90.00
_cell.angle_beta   90.00
_cell.angle_gamma   90.00
#
_symmetry.space_group_name_H-M   'P 1'
#
loop_
_entity.id
_entity.type
_entity.pdbx_description
1 polymer ?
#
loop_
_entity_poly.entity_id
_entity_poly.type
_entity_poly.pdbx_seq_one_letter_code
_entity_poly.pdbx_strand_id
1 'polypeptide(L)'
;MESTYLDDTDHILIKALSKEDMPINEIAKKFEVPIANIAMSLDTCHFAITDNILRKNSQLGKMKLTAIGIEKRCTLCNHFFPLTKEFWHVKRTTKHGQREMGTCKSCEAEKKRRQELDGRLKDLGGKMCFSTRYLNK
;
A
#
# COMPACT_ATOMS: atom_id res chain seq x y z
N MET A 1 -17.85 3.47 26.70
CA MET A 1 -17.09 3.48 25.44
C MET A 1 -15.91 4.39 25.68
N GLU A 2 -14.82 3.85 26.19
CA GLU A 2 -13.60 4.63 26.45
C GLU A 2 -12.96 5.00 25.11
N SER A 3 -12.79 6.31 24.92
CA SER A 3 -12.12 6.86 23.75
C SER A 3 -10.62 6.65 23.92
N THR A 4 -10.06 5.62 23.29
CA THR A 4 -8.60 5.41 23.19
C THR A 4 -8.02 6.42 22.20
N TYR A 5 -7.89 7.67 22.64
CA TYR A 5 -7.25 8.74 21.88
C TYR A 5 -5.74 8.61 22.10
N LEU A 6 -4.98 8.48 21.02
CA LEU A 6 -3.51 8.57 21.07
C LEU A 6 -3.16 10.05 21.18
N ASP A 7 -2.34 10.42 22.16
CA ASP A 7 -1.83 11.77 22.28
C ASP A 7 -0.56 11.99 21.43
N ASP A 8 -0.09 13.24 21.33
CA ASP A 8 1.11 13.56 20.55
C ASP A 8 2.37 12.85 21.09
N THR A 9 2.42 12.56 22.38
CA THR A 9 3.51 11.83 23.03
C THR A 9 3.48 10.34 22.66
N ASP A 10 2.29 9.74 22.62
CA ASP A 10 2.05 8.37 22.19
C ASP A 10 2.51 8.19 20.73
N HIS A 11 2.18 9.15 19.86
CA HIS A 11 2.63 9.14 18.47
C HIS A 11 4.16 9.17 18.35
N ILE A 12 4.86 9.95 19.18
CA ILE A 12 6.32 9.99 19.21
C ILE A 12 6.89 8.66 19.72
N LEU A 13 6.31 8.11 20.79
CA LEU A 13 6.77 6.87 21.40
C LEU A 13 6.55 5.66 20.47
N ILE A 14 5.41 5.59 19.78
CA ILE A 14 5.12 4.59 18.75
C ILE A 14 6.15 4.64 17.62
N LYS A 15 6.50 5.84 17.13
CA LYS A 15 7.53 6.03 16.11
C LYS A 15 8.92 5.59 16.60
N ALA A 16 9.24 5.86 17.86
CA ALA A 16 10.52 5.43 18.46
C ALA A 16 10.60 3.89 18.59
N LEU A 17 9.56 3.25 19.13
CA LEU A 17 9.50 1.80 19.31
C LEU A 17 9.51 1.04 17.98
N SER A 18 8.91 1.63 16.93
CA SER A 18 8.94 1.04 15.58
C SER A 18 10.33 1.06 14.94
N LYS A 19 11.23 1.98 15.36
CA LYS A 19 12.62 2.01 14.91
C LYS A 19 13.50 0.97 15.58
N GLU A 20 13.07 0.43 16.72
CA GLU A 20 13.76 -0.62 17.47
C GLU A 20 13.34 -2.05 17.04
N ASP A 21 12.74 -2.19 15.86
CA ASP A 21 12.24 -3.46 15.30
C ASP A 21 11.19 -4.18 16.18
N MET A 22 10.51 -3.45 17.09
CA MET A 22 9.41 -4.03 17.87
C MET A 22 8.21 -4.33 16.96
N PRO A 23 7.65 -5.55 16.99
CA PRO A 23 6.51 -5.90 16.14
C PRO A 23 5.27 -5.08 16.52
N ILE A 24 4.59 -4.51 15.52
CA ILE A 24 3.43 -3.61 15.75
C ILE A 24 2.31 -4.26 16.59
N ASN A 25 2.18 -5.60 16.54
CA ASN A 25 1.22 -6.31 17.38
C ASN A 25 1.50 -6.14 18.89
N GLU A 26 2.76 -6.10 19.29
CA GLU A 26 3.15 -5.87 20.68
C GLU A 26 2.95 -4.41 21.08
N ILE A 27 3.25 -3.48 20.18
CA ILE A 27 2.96 -2.06 20.38
C ILE A 27 1.44 -1.87 20.58
N ALA A 28 0.61 -2.47 19.72
CA ALA A 28 -0.85 -2.41 19.85
C ALA A 28 -1.36 -2.96 21.17
N LYS A 29 -0.75 -4.04 21.65
CA LYS A 29 -1.08 -4.61 22.96
C LYS A 29 -0.68 -3.68 24.11
N LYS A 30 0.47 -3.00 24.02
CA LYS A 30 0.96 -2.09 25.08
C LYS A 30 0.15 -0.81 25.21
N PHE A 31 -0.32 -0.27 24.09
CA PHE A 31 -1.10 0.97 24.06
C PHE A 31 -2.61 0.71 24.12
N GLU A 32 -3.04 -0.55 24.19
CA GLU A 32 -4.46 -0.97 24.21
C GLU A 32 -5.30 -0.39 23.06
N VAL A 33 -4.66 -0.08 21.93
CA VAL A 33 -5.32 0.53 20.76
C VAL A 33 -5.42 -0.45 19.60
N PRO A 34 -6.42 -0.26 18.70
CA PRO A 34 -6.49 -1.01 17.45
C PRO A 34 -5.21 -0.85 16.61
N ILE A 35 -4.80 -1.93 15.96
CA ILE A 35 -3.58 -1.97 15.14
C ILE A 35 -3.60 -0.91 14.02
N ALA A 36 -4.77 -0.62 13.43
CA ALA A 36 -4.86 0.46 12.44
C ALA A 36 -4.45 1.82 12.99
N ASN A 37 -4.75 2.13 14.27
CA ASN A 37 -4.42 3.43 14.85
C ASN A 37 -2.90 3.62 14.97
N ILE A 38 -2.18 2.57 15.37
CA ILE A 38 -0.70 2.60 15.39
C ILE A 38 -0.15 2.69 13.97
N ALA A 39 -0.69 1.92 13.04
CA ALA A 39 -0.23 1.93 11.65
C ALA A 39 -0.45 3.30 10.98
N MET A 40 -1.53 4.01 11.33
CA MET A 40 -1.79 5.38 10.90
C MET A 40 -0.86 6.40 11.57
N SER A 41 -0.45 6.15 12.82
CA SER A 41 0.48 7.01 13.58
C SER A 41 1.91 7.01 13.04
N LEU A 42 2.29 6.00 12.27
CA LEU A 42 3.64 5.85 11.72
C LEU A 42 3.91 6.75 10.49
N ASP A 43 3.07 7.75 10.17
CA ASP A 43 3.14 8.62 8.97
C ASP A 43 3.23 7.87 7.61
N THR A 44 2.96 6.57 7.60
CA THR A 44 3.30 5.67 6.49
C THR A 44 2.09 5.25 5.66
N CYS A 45 0.88 5.70 6.04
CA CYS A 45 -0.35 5.40 5.33
C CYS A 45 -1.06 6.67 4.87
N HIS A 46 -1.00 6.95 3.57
CA HIS A 46 -1.65 8.12 2.96
C HIS A 46 -3.07 7.84 2.45
N PHE A 47 -3.53 6.59 2.59
CA PHE A 47 -4.80 6.11 2.07
C PHE A 47 -5.71 5.68 3.21
N ALA A 48 -7.02 5.76 2.99
CA ALA A 48 -7.98 5.38 4.00
C ALA A 48 -8.09 3.84 4.08
N ILE A 49 -7.64 3.27 5.18
CA ILE A 49 -7.76 1.84 5.49
C ILE A 49 -8.52 1.65 6.79
N THR A 50 -9.54 0.81 6.76
CA THR A 50 -10.22 0.33 7.96
C THR A 50 -9.61 -0.98 8.45
N ASP A 51 -9.70 -1.26 9.75
CA ASP A 51 -9.23 -2.50 10.36
C ASP A 51 -9.74 -3.76 9.65
N ASN A 52 -11.01 -3.77 9.24
CA ASN A 52 -11.62 -4.89 8.53
C ASN A 52 -10.95 -5.15 7.18
N ILE A 53 -10.60 -4.10 6.44
CA ILE A 53 -9.89 -4.23 5.16
C ILE A 53 -8.47 -4.74 5.40
N LEU A 54 -7.78 -4.18 6.40
CA LEU A 54 -6.42 -4.59 6.75
C LEU A 54 -6.37 -6.07 7.13
N ARG A 55 -7.21 -6.52 8.08
CA ARG A 55 -7.28 -7.91 8.53
C ARG A 55 -7.59 -8.86 7.38
N LYS A 56 -8.63 -8.56 6.58
CA LYS A 56 -9.02 -9.38 5.43
C LYS A 56 -7.89 -9.48 4.40
N ASN A 57 -7.29 -8.36 4.03
CA ASN A 57 -6.23 -8.35 3.01
C ASN A 57 -4.92 -8.96 3.52
N SER A 58 -4.65 -8.87 4.82
CA SER A 58 -3.52 -9.55 5.45
C SER A 58 -3.68 -11.06 5.37
N GLN A 59 -4.86 -11.60 5.69
CA GLN A 59 -5.16 -13.03 5.55
C GLN A 59 -5.04 -13.53 4.10
N LEU A 60 -5.41 -12.67 3.14
CA LEU A 60 -5.27 -12.97 1.71
C LEU A 60 -3.84 -12.78 1.16
N GLY A 61 -2.86 -12.41 2.00
CA GLY A 61 -1.48 -12.14 1.58
C GLY A 61 -1.34 -10.95 0.64
N LYS A 62 -2.31 -10.02 0.65
CA LYS A 62 -2.33 -8.81 -0.19
C LYS A 62 -1.77 -7.59 0.52
N MET A 63 -1.72 -7.62 1.85
CA MET A 63 -1.14 -6.58 2.69
C MET A 63 -0.33 -7.24 3.80
N LYS A 64 0.68 -6.54 4.30
CA LYS A 64 1.41 -6.93 5.51
C LYS A 64 1.69 -5.69 6.35
N LEU A 65 1.82 -5.93 7.65
CA LEU A 65 2.16 -4.92 8.62
C LEU A 65 3.62 -5.12 9.02
N THR A 66 4.44 -4.09 8.91
CA THR A 66 5.89 -4.14 9.16
C THR A 66 6.32 -2.91 9.96
N ALA A 67 7.57 -2.87 10.43
CA ALA A 67 8.12 -1.72 11.15
C ALA A 67 8.02 -0.38 10.38
N ILE A 68 7.86 -0.41 9.06
CA ILE A 68 7.62 0.77 8.22
C ILE A 68 6.13 1.04 7.96
N GLY A 69 5.23 0.37 8.69
CA GLY A 69 3.78 0.52 8.61
C GLY A 69 3.08 -0.48 7.69
N ILE A 70 2.02 -0.01 7.03
CA ILE A 70 1.19 -0.84 6.14
C ILE A 70 1.86 -0.96 4.78
N GLU A 71 2.18 -2.18 4.38
CA GLU A 71 2.64 -2.49 3.04
C GLU A 71 1.59 -3.24 2.25
N LYS A 72 1.50 -2.94 0.96
CA LYS A 72 0.56 -3.57 0.03
C LYS A 72 1.31 -4.28 -1.10
N ARG A 73 0.78 -5.41 -1.54
CA ARG A 73 1.31 -6.16 -2.67
C ARG A 73 0.85 -5.57 -4.00
N CYS A 74 1.79 -5.32 -4.92
CA CYS A 74 1.47 -4.95 -6.30
C CYS A 74 0.88 -6.15 -7.05
N THR A 75 -0.23 -5.96 -7.77
CA THR A 75 -0.86 -7.05 -8.54
C THR A 75 -0.11 -7.44 -9.81
N LEU A 76 0.93 -6.68 -10.21
CA LEU A 76 1.74 -6.98 -11.39
C LEU A 76 3.10 -7.55 -11.03
N CYS A 77 3.90 -6.85 -10.23
CA CYS A 77 5.24 -7.33 -9.85
C CYS A 77 5.26 -8.18 -8.57
N ASN A 78 4.12 -8.37 -7.89
CA ASN A 78 4.00 -9.14 -6.65
C ASN A 78 4.89 -8.71 -5.47
N HIS A 79 5.63 -7.61 -5.59
CA HIS A 79 6.40 -7.02 -4.49
C HIS A 79 5.50 -6.20 -3.55
N PHE A 80 5.93 -6.12 -2.29
CA PHE A 80 5.31 -5.30 -1.27
C PHE A 80 5.97 -3.92 -1.22
N PHE A 81 5.15 -2.88 -1.11
CA PHE A 81 5.60 -1.50 -0.98
C PHE A 81 4.80 -0.78 0.10
N PRO A 82 5.39 0.23 0.77
CA PRO A 82 4.67 1.10 1.69
C PRO A 82 3.43 1.68 1.04
N LEU A 83 2.33 1.75 1.79
CA LEU A 83 1.06 2.29 1.32
C LEU A 83 1.06 3.83 1.36
N THR A 84 2.02 4.41 0.65
CA THR A 84 2.20 5.85 0.53
C THR A 84 1.90 6.34 -0.88
N LYS A 85 1.63 7.64 -1.01
CA LYS A 85 1.42 8.29 -2.32
C LYS A 85 2.67 8.27 -3.19
N GLU A 86 3.84 7.91 -2.66
CA GLU A 86 5.07 7.75 -3.43
C GLU A 86 5.00 6.52 -4.34
N PHE A 87 4.57 5.38 -3.78
CA PHE A 87 4.53 4.09 -4.48
C PHE A 87 3.22 3.79 -5.21
N TRP A 88 2.12 4.46 -4.85
CA TRP A 88 0.79 4.16 -5.37
C TRP A 88 0.10 5.38 -6.00
N HIS A 89 -0.59 5.16 -7.11
CA HIS A 89 -1.50 6.16 -7.69
C HIS A 89 -2.80 6.21 -6.89
N VAL A 90 -3.35 7.41 -6.75
CA VAL A 90 -4.71 7.63 -6.25
C VAL A 90 -5.69 7.31 -7.38
N LYS A 91 -6.58 6.34 -7.17
CA LYS A 91 -7.55 5.92 -8.18
C LYS A 91 -8.78 6.83 -8.21
N ARG A 92 -9.47 6.92 -7.06
CA ARG A 92 -10.71 7.66 -6.86
C ARG A 92 -10.85 8.02 -5.39
N THR A 93 -11.28 9.24 -5.11
CA THR A 93 -11.80 9.62 -3.80
C THR A 93 -13.20 9.02 -3.64
N THR A 94 -13.39 8.22 -2.60
CA THR A 94 -14.68 7.66 -2.21
C THR A 94 -15.22 8.38 -0.99
N LYS A 95 -16.48 8.14 -0.60
CA LYS A 95 -17.05 8.65 0.65
C LYS A 95 -16.25 8.25 1.91
N HIS A 96 -15.40 7.23 1.78
CA HIS A 96 -14.53 6.72 2.84
C HIS A 96 -13.08 7.17 2.69
N GLY A 97 -12.79 8.14 1.82
CA GLY A 97 -11.44 8.66 1.57
C GLY A 97 -10.81 8.21 0.26
N GLN A 98 -9.53 8.58 0.10
CA GLN A 98 -8.72 8.26 -1.10
C GLN A 98 -8.37 6.78 -1.13
N ARG A 99 -8.57 6.15 -2.30
CA ARG A 99 -8.17 4.76 -2.55
C ARG A 99 -7.01 4.68 -3.52
N GLU A 100 -6.13 3.72 -3.26
CA GLU A 100 -5.00 3.36 -4.08
C GLU A 100 -5.38 2.49 -5.29
N MET A 101 -4.54 2.48 -6.32
CA MET A 101 -4.62 1.51 -7.41
C MET A 101 -4.08 0.13 -7.02
N GLY A 102 -4.45 -0.92 -7.77
CA GLY A 102 -3.94 -2.29 -7.56
C GLY A 102 -2.45 -2.46 -7.89
N THR A 103 -1.93 -1.59 -8.76
CA THR A 103 -0.59 -1.62 -9.34
C THR A 103 0.26 -0.46 -8.81
N CYS A 104 1.55 -0.72 -8.60
CA CYS A 104 2.49 0.33 -8.18
C CYS A 104 2.80 1.28 -9.35
N LYS A 105 3.26 2.49 -9.03
CA LYS A 105 3.58 3.50 -10.05
C LYS A 105 4.59 3.02 -11.08
N SER A 106 5.61 2.27 -10.67
CA SER A 106 6.63 1.75 -11.59
C SER A 106 6.01 0.81 -12.64
N CYS A 107 5.11 -0.08 -12.22
CA CYS A 107 4.42 -0.98 -13.15
C CYS A 107 3.45 -0.22 -14.07
N GLU A 108 2.75 0.79 -13.57
CA GLU A 108 1.87 1.62 -14.41
C GLU A 108 2.67 2.46 -15.42
N ALA A 109 3.81 3.02 -15.03
CA ALA A 109 4.69 3.76 -15.92
C ALA A 109 5.21 2.86 -17.06
N GLU A 110 5.65 1.65 -16.73
CA GLU A 110 6.11 0.68 -17.73
C GLU A 110 4.97 0.24 -18.67
N LYS A 111 3.76 0.03 -18.13
CA LYS A 111 2.58 -0.28 -18.93
C LYS A 111 2.24 0.85 -19.90
N LYS A 112 2.29 2.11 -19.46
CA LYS A 112 2.06 3.28 -20.30
C LYS A 112 3.11 3.40 -21.41
N ARG A 113 4.39 3.23 -21.07
CA ARG A 113 5.49 3.23 -22.03
C ARG A 113 5.29 2.19 -23.14
N ARG A 114 4.86 0.98 -22.79
CA ARG A 114 4.56 -0.07 -23.77
C ARG A 114 3.41 0.30 -24.69
N GLN A 115 2.34 0.89 -24.16
CA GLN A 115 1.20 1.36 -24.98
C GLN A 115 1.62 2.47 -25.96
N GLU A 116 2.50 3.38 -25.56
CA GLU A 116 3.04 4.43 -26.41
C GLU A 116 3.91 3.86 -27.53
N LEU A 117 4.75 2.85 -27.23
CA LEU A 117 5.54 2.13 -28.23
C LEU A 117 4.64 1.35 -29.20
N ASP A 118 3.61 0.66 -28.70
CA ASP A 118 2.64 -0.07 -29.52
C ASP A 118 1.86 0.87 -30.43
N GLY A 119 1.47 2.06 -29.95
CA GLY A 119 0.83 3.10 -30.76
C GLY A 119 1.73 3.54 -31.92
N ARG A 120 2.98 3.90 -31.61
CA ARG A 120 3.99 4.29 -32.61
C ARG A 120 4.27 3.20 -33.64
N LEU A 121 4.32 1.93 -33.23
CA LEU A 121 4.55 0.80 -34.13
C LEU A 121 3.35 0.55 -35.06
N LYS A 122 2.12 0.78 -34.60
CA LYS A 122 0.92 0.73 -35.44
C LYS A 122 0.93 1.84 -36.49
N ASP A 123 1.38 3.04 -36.12
CA ASP A 123 1.52 4.17 -37.05
C ASP A 123 2.57 3.90 -38.15
N LEU A 124 3.56 3.06 -37.85
CA LEU A 124 4.58 2.60 -38.80
C LEU A 124 4.17 1.34 -39.60
N GLY A 125 2.91 0.90 -39.51
CA GLY A 125 2.39 -0.25 -40.26
C GLY A 125 2.81 -1.63 -39.71
N GLY A 126 3.43 -1.68 -38.52
CA GLY A 126 3.86 -2.93 -37.90
C GLY A 126 2.70 -3.69 -37.24
N LYS A 127 2.40 -4.91 -37.70
CA LYS A 127 1.53 -5.85 -37.00
C LYS A 127 2.35 -6.67 -36.01
N MET A 128 2.12 -6.52 -34.71
CA MET A 128 2.47 -7.57 -33.74
C MET A 128 1.30 -7.95 -32.84
N CYS A 129 1.03 -9.26 -32.80
CA CYS A 129 0.19 -9.91 -31.83
C CYS A 129 1.06 -10.27 -30.61
N PHE A 130 1.01 -9.47 -29.53
CA PHE A 130 1.61 -9.89 -28.27
C PHE A 130 0.54 -10.35 -27.28
N SER A 131 0.57 -11.66 -27.00
CA SER A 131 -0.15 -12.29 -25.90
C SER A 131 0.53 -11.90 -24.57
N THR A 132 -0.24 -11.34 -23.64
CA THR A 132 0.17 -10.84 -22.32
C THR A 132 0.63 -11.93 -21.32
N ARG A 133 1.07 -13.10 -21.77
CA ARG A 133 1.34 -14.26 -20.89
C ARG A 133 2.67 -14.23 -20.12
N TYR A 134 3.52 -13.22 -20.26
CA TYR A 134 4.85 -13.22 -19.64
C TYR A 134 5.07 -12.04 -18.69
N LEU A 135 4.46 -12.10 -17.51
CA LEU A 135 4.87 -11.35 -16.32
C LEU A 135 4.71 -12.24 -15.06
N ASN A 136 5.26 -13.45 -15.11
CA ASN A 136 5.51 -14.27 -13.92
C ASN A 136 6.82 -15.01 -14.13
N LYS A 137 7.93 -14.41 -13.67
CA LYS A 137 9.14 -15.09 -13.20
C LYS A 137 9.71 -14.24 -12.08
#